data_AF-A0A1A7Y661-F1
#
_entry.id   AF-A0A1A7Y661-F1
#
_cell.length_a   1.000
_cell.length_b   1.000
_cell.length_c   1.000
_cell.angle_alpha   90.00
_cell.angle_beta   90.00
_cell.angle_gamma   90.00
#
_symmetry.space_group_name_H-M   'P 1'
#
loop_
_entity.id
_entity.type
_entity.pdbx_description
1 polymer ?
#
loop_
_entity_poly.entity_id
_entity_poly.type
_entity_poly.pdbx_seq_one_letter_code
_entity_poly.pdbx_strand_id
1 'polypeptide(L)'
;MLHCAGCEKPILDRFLLKVLDRPWHIKCVQCCECKCSLTEKCFSRDGRLYCKNDFFRRFGTKCGGCSQGILPSDLVRRAKSKVFHLNCFTCMMCNKQLSTGEELYILDEFKFVCKEDYQNNNGKDTILLSVTTCSDPSLSPESQDPQDDGKDSESGHLSDKDACGNENDEQSAVGKRRGPRTTIKAKQLETLKAAFAATPKPTRHIRE
;
A
#
# COMPACT_ATOMS: atom_id res chain seq x y z
N MET A 1 13.33 4.72 -35.54
CA MET A 1 12.87 5.96 -34.86
C MET A 1 11.98 5.54 -33.69
N LEU A 2 12.26 6.00 -32.48
CA LEU A 2 11.47 5.63 -31.30
C LEU A 2 10.18 6.44 -31.25
N HIS A 3 9.05 5.78 -30.97
CA HIS A 3 7.74 6.42 -30.84
C HIS A 3 7.26 6.31 -29.40
N CYS A 4 6.75 7.40 -28.85
CA CYS A 4 6.25 7.43 -27.48
C CYS A 4 5.01 6.55 -27.34
N ALA A 5 5.03 5.59 -26.44
CA ALA A 5 3.87 4.71 -26.20
C ALA A 5 2.63 5.44 -25.65
N GLY A 6 2.78 6.64 -25.09
CA GLY A 6 1.66 7.43 -24.55
C GLY A 6 1.00 8.40 -25.53
N CYS A 7 1.74 8.94 -26.49
CA CYS A 7 1.23 9.95 -27.44
C CYS A 7 1.45 9.59 -28.90
N GLU A 8 2.06 8.45 -29.19
CA GLU A 8 2.34 7.87 -30.52
C GLU A 8 3.23 8.74 -31.43
N LYS A 9 3.69 9.89 -30.95
CA LYS A 9 4.60 10.78 -31.67
C LYS A 9 6.06 10.30 -31.57
N PRO A 10 6.90 10.59 -32.58
CA PRO A 10 8.32 10.29 -32.50
C PRO A 10 8.98 11.06 -31.35
N ILE A 11 9.86 10.37 -30.61
CA ILE A 11 10.63 10.98 -29.53
C ILE A 11 11.86 11.64 -30.13
N LEU A 12 11.88 12.97 -30.07
CA LEU A 12 13.01 13.82 -30.50
C LEU A 12 13.77 14.41 -29.31
N ASP A 13 13.30 14.16 -28.09
CA ASP A 13 13.90 14.66 -26.87
C ASP A 13 15.29 14.03 -26.64
N ARG A 14 16.19 14.81 -26.01
CA ARG A 14 17.52 14.32 -25.60
C ARG A 14 17.44 13.14 -24.63
N PHE A 15 16.39 13.10 -23.81
CA PHE A 15 16.18 12.09 -22.78
C PHE A 15 14.77 11.50 -22.91
N LEU A 16 14.67 10.20 -22.68
CA LEU A 16 13.41 9.46 -22.68
C LEU A 16 13.36 8.54 -21.47
N LEU A 17 12.15 8.16 -21.07
CA LEU A 17 11.94 7.15 -20.05
C LEU A 17 11.53 5.83 -20.70
N LYS A 18 12.01 4.72 -20.15
CA LYS A 18 11.62 3.38 -20.59
C LYS A 18 10.77 2.73 -19.50
N VAL A 19 9.51 2.42 -19.82
CA VAL A 19 8.54 1.81 -18.89
C VAL A 19 7.99 0.56 -19.55
N LEU A 20 8.16 -0.60 -18.89
CA LEU A 20 7.78 -1.92 -19.43
C LEU A 20 8.29 -2.14 -20.85
N ASP A 21 9.59 -1.90 -21.00
CA ASP A 21 10.32 -1.94 -22.27
C ASP A 21 9.85 -1.03 -23.41
N ARG A 22 8.87 -0.16 -23.16
CA ARG A 22 8.37 0.83 -24.13
C ARG A 22 8.98 2.20 -23.87
N PRO A 23 9.33 2.98 -24.91
CA PRO A 23 9.86 4.31 -24.75
C PRO A 23 8.73 5.35 -24.60
N TRP A 24 8.94 6.33 -23.73
CA TRP A 24 8.01 7.40 -23.41
C TRP A 24 8.72 8.74 -23.33
N HIS A 25 8.03 9.83 -23.69
CA HIS A 25 8.48 11.16 -23.28
C HIS A 25 8.40 11.29 -21.76
N ILE A 26 9.32 12.03 -21.16
CA ILE A 26 9.30 12.34 -19.71
C ILE A 26 7.93 12.90 -19.30
N LYS A 27 7.36 13.81 -20.11
CA LYS A 27 6.05 14.42 -19.87
C LYS A 27 4.86 13.47 -20.10
N CYS A 28 5.06 12.39 -20.85
CA CYS A 28 4.00 11.42 -21.13
C CYS A 28 3.90 10.33 -20.05
N VAL A 29 4.90 10.19 -19.18
CA VAL A 29 4.89 9.27 -18.05
C VAL A 29 4.08 9.89 -16.89
N GLN A 30 2.76 9.86 -17.06
CA GLN A 30 1.79 10.40 -16.11
C GLN A 30 0.62 9.45 -15.94
N CYS A 31 -0.01 9.47 -14.78
CA CYS A 31 -1.21 8.66 -14.53
C CYS A 31 -2.34 9.08 -15.49
N CYS A 32 -3.06 8.13 -16.07
CA CYS A 32 -4.16 8.45 -16.97
C CYS A 32 -5.36 9.09 -16.27
N GLU A 33 -5.50 8.91 -14.95
CA GLU A 33 -6.58 9.42 -14.11
C GLU A 33 -6.23 10.80 -13.50
N CYS A 34 -5.33 10.87 -12.51
CA CYS A 34 -4.92 12.13 -11.86
C CYS A 34 -4.08 13.06 -12.75
N LYS A 35 -3.53 12.57 -13.88
CA LYS A 35 -2.48 13.27 -14.68
C LYS A 35 -1.22 13.63 -13.91
N CYS A 36 -1.03 13.08 -12.72
CA CYS A 36 0.16 13.29 -11.92
C CYS A 36 1.38 12.55 -12.52
N SER A 37 2.54 13.21 -12.55
CA SER A 37 3.78 12.65 -13.09
C SER A 37 4.24 11.44 -12.27
N LEU A 38 4.63 10.36 -12.94
CA LEU A 38 5.07 9.13 -12.29
C LEU A 38 6.59 9.08 -12.30
N THR A 39 7.22 9.29 -11.14
CA THR A 39 8.69 9.47 -11.03
C THR A 39 9.45 8.26 -10.47
N GLU A 40 8.79 7.38 -9.72
CA GLU A 40 9.44 6.21 -9.11
C GLU A 40 8.77 4.90 -9.55
N LYS A 41 7.53 4.69 -9.11
CA LYS A 41 6.75 3.48 -9.38
C LYS A 41 5.47 3.85 -10.10
N CYS A 42 5.16 3.10 -11.14
CA CYS A 42 3.90 3.19 -11.86
C CYS A 42 3.31 1.80 -12.06
N PHE A 43 2.00 1.77 -12.26
CA PHE A 43 1.27 0.55 -12.56
C PHE A 43 0.75 0.65 -14.00
N SER A 44 0.95 -0.39 -14.80
CA SER A 44 0.40 -0.45 -16.15
C SER A 44 -0.77 -1.41 -16.19
N ARG A 45 -1.83 -1.03 -16.91
CA ARG A 45 -2.95 -1.90 -17.27
C ARG A 45 -3.52 -1.43 -18.60
N ASP A 46 -3.74 -2.34 -19.54
CA ASP A 46 -4.30 -2.06 -20.88
C ASP A 46 -3.54 -0.96 -21.65
N GLY A 47 -2.20 -0.95 -21.52
CA GLY A 47 -1.33 0.05 -22.15
C GLY A 47 -1.40 1.46 -21.53
N ARG A 48 -2.11 1.62 -20.41
CA ARG A 48 -2.22 2.89 -19.67
C ARG A 48 -1.43 2.85 -18.38
N LEU A 49 -0.81 3.97 -18.03
CA LEU A 49 -0.09 4.13 -16.77
C LEU A 49 -1.00 4.73 -15.70
N TYR A 50 -0.90 4.20 -14.48
CA TYR A 50 -1.64 4.62 -13.31
C TYR A 50 -0.68 4.91 -12.15
N CYS A 51 -1.04 5.88 -11.31
CA CYS A 51 -0.40 6.04 -10.02
C CYS A 51 -0.87 4.93 -9.06
N LYS A 52 -0.11 4.69 -7.98
CA LYS A 52 -0.46 3.70 -6.95
C LYS A 52 -1.92 3.87 -6.49
N ASN A 53 -2.30 5.09 -6.13
CA ASN A 53 -3.63 5.39 -5.60
C ASN A 53 -4.76 5.05 -6.58
N ASP A 54 -4.65 5.51 -7.82
CA ASP A 54 -5.72 5.35 -8.82
C ASP A 54 -5.82 3.91 -9.32
N PHE A 55 -4.68 3.21 -9.39
CA PHE A 55 -4.64 1.78 -9.71
C PHE A 55 -5.41 0.96 -8.66
N PHE A 56 -5.07 1.12 -7.38
CA PHE A 56 -5.76 0.39 -6.30
C PHE A 56 -7.21 0.84 -6.13
N ARG A 57 -7.52 2.10 -6.40
CA ARG A 57 -8.90 2.60 -6.36
C ARG A 57 -9.79 1.92 -7.41
N ARG A 58 -9.28 1.71 -8.62
CA ARG A 58 -10.05 1.13 -9.73
C ARG A 58 -10.04 -0.39 -9.75
N PHE A 59 -8.86 -0.99 -9.56
CA PHE A 59 -8.60 -2.41 -9.80
C PHE A 59 -8.23 -3.17 -8.52
N GLY A 60 -8.00 -2.47 -7.41
CA GLY A 60 -7.68 -3.09 -6.13
C GLY A 60 -8.91 -3.58 -5.36
N THR A 61 -8.66 -4.05 -4.14
CA THR A 61 -9.70 -4.51 -3.21
C THR A 61 -10.70 -3.40 -2.91
N LYS A 62 -11.99 -3.71 -3.02
CA LYS A 62 -13.07 -2.77 -2.71
C LYS A 62 -13.62 -3.04 -1.32
N CYS A 63 -14.00 -1.97 -0.63
CA CYS A 63 -14.69 -2.03 0.64
C CYS A 63 -16.06 -2.68 0.46
N GLY A 64 -16.37 -3.72 1.25
CA GLY A 64 -17.68 -4.37 1.21
C GLY A 64 -18.84 -3.44 1.58
N GLY A 65 -18.59 -2.40 2.40
CA GLY A 65 -19.62 -1.48 2.86
C GLY A 65 -19.93 -0.34 1.87
N CYS A 66 -18.91 0.37 1.38
CA CYS A 66 -19.11 1.53 0.50
C CYS A 66 -18.77 1.28 -0.98
N SER A 67 -18.30 0.07 -1.32
CA SER A 67 -17.85 -0.32 -2.67
C SER A 67 -16.72 0.53 -3.26
N GLN A 68 -16.10 1.41 -2.47
CA GLN A 68 -14.94 2.21 -2.88
C GLN A 68 -13.66 1.39 -2.76
N GLY A 69 -12.69 1.67 -3.63
CA GLY A 69 -11.38 1.02 -3.59
C GLY A 69 -10.59 1.41 -2.34
N ILE A 70 -9.94 0.41 -1.75
CA ILE A 70 -9.14 0.51 -0.54
C ILE A 70 -7.68 0.69 -0.93
N LEU A 71 -7.01 1.68 -0.34
CA LEU A 71 -5.59 1.92 -0.58
C LEU A 71 -4.72 0.99 0.29
N PRO A 72 -3.51 0.64 -0.17
CA PRO A 72 -2.57 -0.12 0.67
C PRO A 72 -2.19 0.58 1.98
N SER A 73 -2.29 1.92 2.01
CA SER A 73 -2.07 2.73 3.21
C SER A 73 -3.29 2.80 4.13
N ASP A 74 -4.46 2.36 3.68
CA ASP A 74 -5.68 2.46 4.46
C ASP A 74 -5.71 1.37 5.53
N LEU A 75 -6.08 1.81 6.72
CA LEU A 75 -6.38 0.93 7.82
C LEU A 75 -7.75 0.29 7.56
N VAL A 76 -7.84 -1.03 7.72
CA VAL A 76 -9.04 -1.78 7.37
C VAL A 76 -9.42 -2.78 8.44
N ARG A 77 -10.70 -3.16 8.42
CA ARG A 77 -11.26 -4.30 9.16
C ARG A 77 -11.52 -5.45 8.20
N ARG A 78 -11.30 -6.65 8.70
CA ARG A 78 -11.64 -7.89 8.00
C ARG A 78 -12.77 -8.57 8.75
N ALA A 79 -13.79 -8.97 8.00
CA ALA A 79 -14.88 -9.79 8.52
C ALA A 79 -15.21 -10.85 7.49
N LYS A 80 -15.23 -12.11 7.92
CA LYS A 80 -15.34 -13.27 7.04
C LYS A 80 -14.27 -13.20 5.93
N SER A 81 -14.67 -13.09 4.67
CA SER A 81 -13.82 -13.01 3.48
C SER A 81 -13.77 -11.62 2.84
N LYS A 82 -14.31 -10.58 3.50
CA LYS A 82 -14.42 -9.22 2.97
C LYS A 82 -13.59 -8.23 3.78
N VAL A 83 -13.23 -7.12 3.13
CA VAL A 83 -12.45 -6.03 3.72
C VAL A 83 -13.32 -4.77 3.75
N PHE A 84 -13.22 -4.01 4.85
CA PHE A 84 -14.01 -2.82 5.09
C PHE A 84 -13.11 -1.68 5.56
N HIS A 85 -13.43 -0.44 5.16
CA HIS A 85 -12.89 0.74 5.84
C HIS A 85 -13.35 0.73 7.30
N LEU A 86 -12.57 1.33 8.19
CA LEU A 86 -12.94 1.50 9.60
C LEU A 86 -14.30 2.19 9.75
N ASN A 87 -14.53 3.24 8.97
CA ASN A 87 -15.78 4.02 9.00
C ASN A 87 -16.96 3.28 8.37
N CYS A 88 -16.71 2.22 7.59
CA CYS A 88 -17.74 1.36 7.03
C CYS A 88 -18.05 0.14 7.92
N PHE A 89 -17.24 -0.08 8.97
CA PHE A 89 -17.40 -1.20 9.89
C PHE A 89 -18.14 -0.74 11.15
N THR A 90 -19.41 -0.40 10.97
CA THR A 90 -20.28 0.21 11.99
C THR A 90 -21.55 -0.61 12.19
N CYS A 91 -22.15 -0.48 13.38
CA CYS A 91 -23.47 -1.03 13.66
C CYS A 91 -24.53 -0.32 12.80
N MET A 92 -25.39 -1.07 12.11
CA MET A 92 -26.46 -0.49 11.29
C MET A 92 -27.58 0.19 12.09
N MET A 93 -27.67 -0.07 13.40
CA MET A 93 -28.72 0.47 14.27
C MET A 93 -28.29 1.78 14.93
N CYS A 94 -27.11 1.81 15.57
CA CYS A 94 -26.60 2.99 16.26
C CYS A 94 -25.46 3.72 15.54
N ASN A 95 -25.01 3.24 14.38
CA ASN A 95 -23.84 3.75 13.64
C ASN A 95 -22.51 3.75 14.43
N LYS A 96 -22.47 3.08 15.60
CA LYS A 96 -21.25 2.91 16.39
C LYS A 96 -20.22 2.10 15.62
N GLN A 97 -18.98 2.57 15.58
CA GLN A 97 -17.86 1.81 15.03
C GLN A 97 -17.54 0.61 15.92
N LEU A 98 -17.45 -0.57 15.30
CA LEU A 98 -17.22 -1.83 16.00
C LEU A 98 -15.71 -2.06 16.19
N SER A 99 -15.28 -2.21 17.44
CA SER A 99 -13.87 -2.28 17.83
C SER A 99 -13.40 -3.70 18.16
N THR A 100 -12.08 -3.94 18.11
CA THR A 100 -11.52 -5.28 18.35
C THR A 100 -11.94 -5.77 19.73
N GLY A 101 -12.40 -7.02 19.79
CA GLY A 101 -12.86 -7.63 21.04
C GLY A 101 -14.31 -7.30 21.41
N GLU A 102 -15.00 -6.42 20.67
CA GLU A 102 -16.45 -6.28 20.81
C GLU A 102 -17.18 -7.41 20.08
N GLU A 103 -18.22 -7.94 20.73
CA GLU A 103 -19.15 -8.87 20.10
C GLU A 103 -20.06 -8.12 19.13
N LEU A 104 -20.17 -8.66 17.92
CA LEU A 104 -21.09 -8.19 16.90
C LEU A 104 -21.80 -9.37 16.25
N TYR A 105 -22.93 -9.05 15.64
CA TYR A 105 -23.79 -9.97 14.93
C TYR A 105 -23.85 -9.57 13.46
N ILE A 106 -23.76 -10.56 12.58
CA ILE A 106 -23.77 -10.37 11.12
C ILE A 106 -25.13 -10.82 10.61
N LEU A 107 -25.96 -9.87 10.16
CA LEU A 107 -27.29 -10.15 9.60
C LEU A 107 -27.21 -10.47 8.10
N ASP A 108 -26.28 -9.83 7.40
CA ASP A 108 -26.05 -9.98 5.96
C ASP A 108 -24.57 -9.70 5.67
N GLU A 109 -24.06 -9.99 4.47
CA GLU A 109 -22.63 -9.87 4.13
C GLU A 109 -22.01 -8.50 4.48
N PHE A 110 -22.81 -7.44 4.48
CA PHE A 110 -22.38 -6.06 4.74
C PHE A 110 -23.12 -5.39 5.91
N LYS A 111 -23.93 -6.14 6.69
CA LYS A 111 -24.76 -5.58 7.77
C LYS A 111 -24.34 -6.14 9.13
N PHE A 112 -23.85 -5.25 9.97
CA PHE A 112 -23.37 -5.55 11.32
C PHE A 112 -24.26 -4.93 12.38
N VAL A 113 -24.48 -5.63 13.48
CA VAL A 113 -25.21 -5.13 14.66
C VAL A 113 -24.32 -5.32 15.88
N CYS A 114 -24.18 -4.29 16.72
CA CYS A 114 -23.43 -4.43 17.97
C CYS A 114 -24.20 -5.30 18.98
N LYS A 115 -23.50 -5.85 19.97
CA LYS A 115 -24.13 -6.66 21.02
C LYS A 115 -25.32 -5.97 21.70
N GLU A 116 -25.16 -4.70 22.03
CA GLU A 116 -26.14 -3.91 22.77
C GLU A 116 -27.45 -3.75 21.99
N ASP A 117 -27.36 -3.34 20.73
CA ASP A 117 -28.54 -3.19 19.86
C ASP A 117 -29.18 -4.54 19.53
N TYR A 118 -28.38 -5.60 19.39
CA TYR A 118 -28.91 -6.94 19.14
C TYR A 118 -29.73 -7.47 20.32
N GLN A 119 -29.24 -7.25 21.55
CA GLN A 119 -29.93 -7.67 22.77
C GLN A 119 -31.18 -6.81 23.05
N ASN A 120 -31.10 -5.50 22.82
CA ASN A 120 -32.23 -4.60 23.02
C ASN A 120 -33.39 -4.87 22.04
N ASN A 121 -33.13 -5.37 20.84
CA ASN A 121 -34.16 -5.62 19.83
C ASN A 121 -34.73 -7.06 19.83
N ASN A 122 -34.42 -7.87 20.86
CA ASN A 122 -35.02 -9.19 21.13
C ASN A 122 -35.11 -10.09 19.87
N GLY A 123 -33.96 -10.42 19.28
CA GLY A 123 -33.83 -11.19 18.03
C GLY A 123 -34.56 -12.52 18.01
N LYS A 124 -35.80 -12.53 17.50
CA LYS A 124 -36.58 -13.76 17.31
C LYS A 124 -36.82 -14.19 15.87
N ASP A 125 -36.67 -13.35 14.84
CA ASP A 125 -37.09 -13.75 13.48
C ASP A 125 -36.06 -13.58 12.35
N THR A 126 -34.79 -13.28 12.64
CA THR A 126 -33.80 -13.08 11.57
C THR A 126 -32.61 -14.01 11.74
N ILE A 127 -32.44 -14.91 10.77
CA ILE A 127 -31.33 -15.85 10.57
C ILE A 127 -30.00 -15.21 11.01
N LEU A 128 -29.52 -15.60 12.18
CA LEU A 128 -28.26 -15.14 12.76
C LEU A 128 -27.12 -15.96 12.16
N LEU A 129 -26.29 -15.37 11.29
CA LEU A 129 -25.35 -16.19 10.54
C LEU A 129 -24.06 -16.53 11.32
N SER A 130 -23.69 -15.80 12.37
CA SER A 130 -22.59 -16.16 13.30
C SER A 130 -22.24 -14.99 14.21
N VAL A 131 -21.84 -15.27 15.44
CA VAL A 131 -21.06 -14.32 16.28
C VAL A 131 -19.62 -14.30 15.75
N THR A 132 -19.05 -13.12 15.58
CA THR A 132 -17.63 -13.01 15.18
C THR A 132 -17.00 -11.85 15.94
N THR A 133 -15.77 -12.05 16.41
CA THR A 133 -14.96 -10.96 16.93
C THR A 133 -14.27 -10.28 15.76
N CYS A 134 -14.35 -8.95 15.69
CA CYS A 134 -13.68 -8.26 14.60
C CYS A 134 -12.16 -8.28 14.79
N SER A 135 -11.45 -8.44 13.68
CA SER A 135 -9.98 -8.41 13.68
C SER A 135 -9.48 -7.02 14.02
N ASP A 136 -8.25 -6.96 14.54
CA ASP A 136 -7.57 -5.70 14.74
C ASP A 136 -7.46 -4.89 13.44
N PRO A 137 -7.55 -3.55 13.55
CA PRO A 137 -7.21 -2.68 12.44
C PRO A 137 -5.82 -3.06 11.93
N SER A 138 -5.74 -3.50 10.69
CA SER A 138 -4.49 -3.84 10.03
C SER A 138 -4.37 -3.02 8.75
N LEU A 139 -3.14 -2.75 8.33
CA LEU A 139 -2.93 -2.23 6.98
C LEU A 139 -3.49 -3.27 6.01
N SER A 140 -4.09 -2.76 4.94
CA SER A 140 -4.44 -3.64 3.83
C SER A 140 -3.21 -4.43 3.40
N PRO A 141 -3.30 -5.76 3.22
CA PRO A 141 -2.16 -6.57 2.86
C PRO A 141 -1.57 -6.01 1.57
N GLU A 142 -0.24 -5.92 1.57
CA GLU A 142 0.53 -5.88 0.33
C GLU A 142 0.06 -7.08 -0.50
N SER A 143 -0.53 -6.76 -1.65
CA SER A 143 -1.26 -7.72 -2.47
C SER A 143 -0.34 -8.88 -2.85
N GLN A 144 -0.79 -10.10 -2.57
CA GLN A 144 -0.62 -11.14 -3.57
C GLN A 144 -1.27 -10.62 -4.85
N ASP A 145 -0.53 -10.69 -5.96
CA ASP A 145 -0.97 -10.26 -7.27
C ASP A 145 -2.41 -10.73 -7.53
N PRO A 146 -3.28 -9.89 -8.12
CA PRO A 146 -4.56 -10.38 -8.60
C PRO A 146 -4.28 -11.49 -9.61
N GLN A 147 -4.68 -12.72 -9.29
CA GLN A 147 -4.81 -13.77 -10.31
C GLN A 147 -5.91 -13.33 -11.27
N ASP A 148 -5.49 -12.79 -12.40
CA ASP A 148 -6.30 -12.46 -13.56
C ASP A 148 -5.61 -13.15 -14.74
N ASP A 149 -6.32 -14.08 -15.38
CA ASP A 149 -5.92 -14.85 -16.57
C ASP A 149 -5.82 -13.94 -17.82
N GLY A 150 -4.95 -12.93 -17.72
CA GLY A 150 -4.68 -11.94 -18.76
C GLY A 150 -3.27 -11.39 -18.58
N LYS A 151 -2.38 -11.75 -19.50
CA LYS A 151 -1.03 -11.21 -19.67
C LYS A 151 -1.03 -9.68 -19.49
N ASP A 152 0.00 -9.14 -18.81
CA ASP A 152 0.43 -7.72 -18.84
C ASP A 152 0.17 -6.83 -17.59
N SER A 153 0.12 -7.38 -16.37
CA SER A 153 0.28 -6.55 -15.14
C SER A 153 1.69 -6.69 -14.56
N GLU A 154 2.63 -5.88 -15.08
CA GLU A 154 4.01 -5.83 -14.57
C GLU A 154 4.27 -4.47 -13.89
N SER A 155 4.90 -4.51 -12.72
CA SER A 155 5.35 -3.31 -12.01
C SER A 155 6.71 -2.86 -12.56
N GLY A 156 6.71 -1.76 -13.31
CA GLY A 156 7.93 -1.24 -13.94
C GLY A 156 8.72 -0.32 -12.98
N HIS A 157 10.01 -0.59 -12.81
CA HIS A 157 10.95 0.35 -12.19
C HIS A 157 11.51 1.28 -13.26
N LEU A 158 11.48 2.59 -13.02
CA LEU A 158 12.11 3.56 -13.91
C LEU A 158 13.63 3.43 -13.81
N SER A 159 14.32 3.32 -14.95
CA SER A 159 15.78 3.27 -15.00
C SER A 159 16.32 4.37 -15.90
N ASP A 160 17.11 5.26 -15.30
CA ASP A 160 17.97 6.20 -16.00
C ASP A 160 19.30 5.48 -16.32
N LYS A 161 19.74 5.51 -17.57
CA LYS A 161 20.97 4.83 -17.99
C LYS A 161 21.90 5.81 -18.73
N ASP A 162 22.93 6.26 -18.03
CA ASP A 162 24.12 6.89 -18.61
C ASP A 162 25.16 5.83 -18.99
N ALA A 163 26.01 6.11 -19.98
CA ALA A 163 27.01 5.17 -20.53
C ALA A 163 28.46 5.68 -20.44
N CYS A 164 29.31 4.91 -19.74
CA CYS A 164 30.75 4.58 -19.89
C CYS A 164 31.36 4.42 -18.47
N GLY A 165 32.32 3.54 -18.11
CA GLY A 165 33.11 2.48 -18.73
C GLY A 165 33.97 1.79 -17.64
N ASN A 166 34.42 0.56 -17.92
CA ASN A 166 35.47 -0.29 -17.32
C ASN A 166 35.39 -0.95 -15.90
N GLU A 167 35.31 -2.29 -15.98
CA GLU A 167 36.21 -3.35 -15.45
C GLU A 167 36.15 -3.87 -14.00
N ASN A 168 35.87 -5.19 -13.94
CA ASN A 168 36.25 -6.24 -12.97
C ASN A 168 35.59 -6.18 -11.57
N ASP A 169 35.17 -7.24 -10.89
CA ASP A 169 35.39 -8.69 -11.00
C ASP A 169 34.28 -9.44 -10.21
N GLU A 170 34.31 -10.77 -10.28
CA GLU A 170 33.33 -11.81 -9.95
C GLU A 170 32.63 -11.88 -8.56
N GLN A 171 31.52 -12.65 -8.63
CA GLN A 171 30.94 -13.57 -7.64
C GLN A 171 29.86 -13.10 -6.63
N SER A 172 28.61 -13.40 -7.03
CA SER A 172 27.59 -14.20 -6.31
C SER A 172 26.94 -13.75 -4.98
N ALA A 173 25.62 -14.05 -4.92
CA ALA A 173 24.76 -14.29 -3.76
C ALA A 173 23.92 -13.14 -3.15
N VAL A 174 22.63 -13.15 -3.51
CA VAL A 174 21.44 -13.17 -2.64
C VAL A 174 21.56 -12.54 -1.23
N GLY A 175 20.71 -11.55 -0.96
CA GLY A 175 20.27 -11.20 0.41
C GLY A 175 20.29 -9.71 0.74
N LYS A 176 19.12 -9.14 1.05
CA LYS A 176 18.93 -7.77 1.55
C LYS A 176 19.78 -7.52 2.81
N ARG A 177 20.93 -6.84 2.69
CA ARG A 177 21.77 -6.46 3.84
C ARG A 177 21.19 -5.23 4.54
N ARG A 178 20.27 -5.44 5.49
CA ARG A 178 20.05 -4.45 6.56
C ARG A 178 21.34 -4.41 7.38
N GLY A 179 21.92 -3.22 7.59
CA GLY A 179 23.16 -3.06 8.37
C GLY A 179 23.05 -3.68 9.78
N PRO A 180 24.17 -3.93 10.46
CA PRO A 180 24.17 -4.56 11.78
C PRO A 180 23.27 -3.78 12.74
N ARG A 181 22.21 -4.41 13.25
CA ARG A 181 21.39 -3.83 14.32
C ARG A 181 22.21 -3.94 15.60
N THR A 182 22.94 -2.90 15.97
CA THR A 182 23.74 -2.87 17.18
C THR A 182 22.82 -2.76 18.40
N THR A 183 22.92 -3.70 19.34
CA THR A 183 22.19 -3.66 20.61
C THR A 183 22.92 -2.72 21.56
N ILE A 184 22.42 -1.49 21.72
CA ILE A 184 22.98 -0.50 22.66
C ILE A 184 22.77 -1.01 24.09
N LYS A 185 23.86 -1.25 24.83
CA LYS A 185 23.80 -1.64 26.24
C LYS A 185 23.31 -0.46 27.10
N ALA A 186 22.61 -0.74 28.21
CA ALA A 186 22.02 0.28 29.09
C ALA A 186 23.00 1.40 29.48
N LYS A 187 24.26 1.05 29.76
CA LYS A 187 25.31 2.01 30.10
C LYS A 187 25.67 2.96 28.95
N GLN A 188 25.64 2.51 27.70
CA GLN A 188 25.90 3.35 26.53
C GLN A 188 24.72 4.28 26.22
N LEU A 189 23.49 3.86 26.53
CA LEU A 189 22.29 4.71 26.40
C LEU A 189 22.32 5.90 27.38
N GLU A 190 22.80 5.67 28.61
CA GLU A 190 22.99 6.72 29.62
C GLU A 190 23.97 7.80 29.15
N THR A 191 25.10 7.38 28.59
CA THR A 191 26.14 8.29 28.07
C THR A 191 25.63 9.13 26.89
N LEU A 192 24.88 8.52 25.98
CA LEU A 192 24.25 9.23 24.86
C LEU A 192 23.23 10.27 25.37
N LYS A 193 22.36 9.90 26.32
CA LYS A 193 21.39 10.83 26.92
C LYS A 193 22.07 12.03 27.58
N ALA A 194 23.15 11.81 28.33
CA ALA A 194 23.91 12.88 28.97
C ALA A 194 24.56 13.82 27.93
N ALA A 195 25.12 13.28 26.85
CA ALA A 195 25.75 14.07 25.78
C ALA A 195 24.76 14.97 25.03
N PHE A 196 23.56 14.45 24.72
CA PHE A 196 22.50 15.22 24.07
C PHE A 196 21.84 16.25 25.00
N ALA A 197 21.82 15.99 26.32
CA ALA A 197 21.36 16.97 27.31
C ALA A 197 22.35 18.13 27.48
N ALA A 198 23.65 17.86 27.39
CA ALA A 198 24.70 18.87 27.51
C ALA A 198 24.84 19.76 26.26
N THR A 199 24.68 19.18 25.07
CA THR A 199 24.69 19.95 23.81
C THR A 199 23.68 19.38 22.81
N PRO A 200 22.80 20.21 22.19
CA PRO A 200 21.82 19.72 21.22
C PRO A 200 22.43 19.25 19.88
N LYS A 201 23.73 19.50 19.65
CA LYS A 201 24.50 18.97 18.50
C LYS A 201 25.84 18.39 18.96
N PRO A 202 25.86 17.19 19.58
CA PRO A 202 27.11 16.52 19.94
C PRO A 202 27.94 16.23 18.68
N THR A 203 29.26 16.33 18.77
CA THR A 203 30.18 16.07 17.66
C THR A 203 30.09 14.61 17.19
N ARG A 204 30.46 14.36 15.92
CA ARG A 204 30.36 13.03 15.29
C ARG A 204 31.03 11.92 16.12
N HIS A 205 32.16 12.23 16.74
CA HIS A 205 32.95 11.30 17.56
C HIS A 205 32.23 10.80 18.82
N ILE A 206 31.14 11.45 19.25
CA ILE A 206 30.36 11.10 20.45
C ILE A 206 29.14 10.24 20.07
N ARG A 207 28.78 10.19 18.78
CA ARG A 207 27.61 9.46 18.26
C ARG A 207 27.93 8.04 17.79
N GLU A 208 29.20 7.75 17.52
CA GLU A 208 29.74 6.44 17.10
C GLU A 208 30.18 5.63 18.32
#